data_AF-A0A946NFC0-F1
#
_entry.id   AF-A0A946NFC0-F1
#
_cell.length_a   1.000
_cell.length_b   1.000
_cell.length_c   1.000
_cell.angle_alpha   90.00
_cell.angle_beta   90.00
_cell.angle_gamma   90.00
#
_symmetry.space_group_name_H-M   'P 1'
#
loop_
_entity.id
_entity.type
_entity.pdbx_description
1 polymer ?
#
loop_
_entity_poly.entity_id
_entity_poly.type
_entity_poly.pdbx_seq_one_letter_code
_entity_poly.pdbx_strand_id
1 'polypeptide(L)'
;MKKCISQIMWAILSLSTIAYALDGPTVKALDNLELNRVLFVGNSYLYYNDSLHNHVRRMAEEKFPERADLFKYKSSTIGGSKLKHHDLDHLLDSQNIGVKKNFELVILQGGSSEPLSDLLGEADPDWEGTASIKQMCSYN
;
A
#
# COMPACT_ATOMS: atom_id res chain seq x y z
N MET A 1 -6.61 26.05 -47.61
CA MET A 1 -6.20 24.64 -47.46
C MET A 1 -5.09 24.43 -46.43
N LYS A 2 -3.91 25.06 -46.55
CA LYS A 2 -2.77 24.86 -45.62
C LYS A 2 -3.07 25.21 -44.15
N LYS A 3 -3.86 26.26 -43.88
CA LYS A 3 -4.29 26.64 -42.51
C LYS A 3 -5.23 25.61 -41.86
N CYS A 4 -6.12 25.00 -42.64
CA CYS A 4 -7.06 23.99 -42.16
C CYS A 4 -6.36 22.65 -41.87
N ILE A 5 -5.38 22.28 -42.70
CA ILE A 5 -4.51 21.11 -42.47
C ILE A 5 -3.67 21.27 -41.19
N SER A 6 -3.11 22.46 -40.95
CA SER A 6 -2.37 22.76 -39.72
C SER A 6 -3.27 22.69 -38.47
N GLN A 7 -4.48 23.24 -38.52
CA GLN A 7 -5.43 23.16 -37.41
C GLN A 7 -5.87 21.71 -37.10
N ILE A 8 -6.03 20.87 -38.11
CA ILE A 8 -6.33 19.44 -37.94
C ILE A 8 -5.13 18.71 -37.31
N MET A 9 -3.89 19.02 -37.71
CA MET A 9 -2.69 18.44 -37.08
C MET A 9 -2.54 18.81 -35.60
N TRP A 10 -2.85 20.05 -35.21
CA TRP A 10 -2.84 20.48 -33.80
C TRP A 10 -3.91 19.78 -32.97
N ALA A 11 -5.11 19.56 -33.54
CA ALA A 11 -6.21 18.85 -32.85
C ALA A 11 -5.90 17.35 -32.63
N ILE A 12 -5.23 16.70 -33.59
CA ILE A 12 -4.80 15.30 -33.47
C ILE A 12 -3.68 15.16 -32.41
N LEU A 13 -2.76 16.13 -32.33
CA LEU A 13 -1.68 16.14 -31.35
C LEU A 13 -2.20 16.34 -29.90
N SER A 14 -3.32 17.05 -29.71
CA SER A 14 -3.94 17.20 -28.39
C SER A 14 -4.76 15.99 -27.93
N LEU A 15 -5.14 15.07 -28.83
CA LEU A 15 -5.94 13.89 -28.48
C LEU A 15 -5.08 12.73 -27.94
N SER A 16 -3.80 12.66 -28.28
CA SER A 16 -2.91 11.56 -27.89
C SER A 16 -2.43 11.60 -26.44
N THR A 17 -2.61 12.71 -25.73
CA THR A 17 -2.15 12.88 -24.34
C THR A 17 -3.10 12.31 -23.29
N ILE A 18 -4.37 12.01 -23.65
CA ILE A 18 -5.37 11.52 -22.67
C ILE A 18 -5.27 10.00 -22.45
N ALA A 19 -4.74 9.25 -23.42
CA ALA A 19 -4.76 7.78 -23.40
C ALA A 19 -3.85 7.16 -22.31
N TYR A 20 -2.77 7.84 -21.92
CA TYR A 20 -1.79 7.31 -20.94
C TYR A 20 -2.22 7.49 -19.47
N ALA A 21 -3.28 8.24 -19.20
CA ALA A 21 -3.76 8.49 -17.84
C ALA A 21 -4.78 7.47 -17.33
N LEU A 22 -5.30 6.59 -18.20
CA LEU A 22 -6.38 5.64 -17.88
C LEU A 22 -5.90 4.25 -17.46
N ASP A 23 -4.60 3.94 -17.61
CA ASP A 23 -4.03 2.61 -17.37
C ASP A 23 -3.48 2.47 -15.93
N GLY A 24 -4.26 2.95 -14.95
CA GLY A 24 -3.96 2.76 -13.54
C GLY A 24 -4.24 1.32 -13.09
N PRO A 25 -3.57 0.80 -12.04
CA PRO A 25 -3.89 -0.52 -11.51
C PRO A 25 -5.37 -0.59 -11.13
N THR A 26 -6.05 -1.66 -11.54
CA THR A 26 -7.44 -1.90 -11.11
C THR A 26 -7.43 -2.16 -9.60
N VAL A 27 -7.89 -1.18 -8.83
CA VAL A 27 -7.99 -1.31 -7.37
C VAL A 27 -9.21 -2.18 -7.04
N LYS A 28 -8.98 -3.41 -6.57
CA LYS A 28 -10.06 -4.21 -5.98
C LYS A 28 -10.57 -3.50 -4.73
N ALA A 29 -11.88 -3.32 -4.64
CA ALA A 29 -12.51 -2.89 -3.41
C ALA A 29 -12.34 -3.97 -2.34
N LEU A 30 -12.27 -3.56 -1.07
CA LEU A 30 -12.36 -4.50 0.04
C LEU A 30 -13.79 -5.04 0.12
N ASP A 31 -13.94 -6.35 0.06
CA ASP A 31 -15.25 -7.01 0.16
C ASP A 31 -15.89 -6.83 1.55
N ASN A 32 -15.07 -6.62 2.58
CA ASN A 32 -15.52 -6.33 3.95
C ASN A 32 -15.06 -4.93 4.40
N LEU A 33 -16.02 -4.03 4.57
CA LEU A 33 -15.78 -2.66 5.05
C LEU A 33 -15.69 -2.58 6.57
N GLU A 34 -16.00 -3.66 7.29
CA GLU A 34 -15.98 -3.72 8.75
C GLU A 34 -14.64 -4.18 9.31
N LEU A 35 -13.55 -3.52 8.92
CA LEU A 35 -12.21 -3.83 9.42
C LEU A 35 -12.07 -3.48 10.89
N ASN A 36 -11.65 -4.44 11.71
CA ASN A 36 -11.33 -4.25 13.12
C ASN A 36 -9.86 -4.52 13.45
N ARG A 37 -9.17 -5.34 12.66
CA ARG A 37 -7.79 -5.79 12.93
C ARG A 37 -6.89 -5.42 11.77
N VAL A 38 -6.13 -4.36 11.96
CA VAL A 38 -5.26 -3.79 10.92
C VAL A 38 -3.81 -3.83 11.40
N LEU A 39 -2.93 -4.37 10.57
CA LEU A 39 -1.48 -4.36 10.79
C LEU A 39 -0.81 -3.37 9.84
N PHE A 40 0.01 -2.48 10.40
CA PHE A 40 0.88 -1.57 9.67
C PHE A 40 2.32 -2.10 9.77
N VAL A 41 2.96 -2.38 8.65
CA VAL A 41 4.36 -2.83 8.59
C VAL A 41 5.16 -1.87 7.72
N GLY A 42 6.26 -1.34 8.25
CA GLY A 42 7.11 -0.45 7.46
C GLY A 42 8.19 0.21 8.30
N ASN A 43 8.49 1.47 8.01
CA ASN A 43 9.62 2.16 8.61
C ASN A 43 9.22 3.46 9.33
N SER A 44 10.18 4.38 9.42
CA SER A 44 10.03 5.68 10.05
C SER A 44 8.84 6.48 9.52
N TYR A 45 8.41 6.23 8.27
CA TYR A 45 7.27 6.93 7.68
C TYR A 45 5.95 6.54 8.37
N LEU A 46 5.84 5.30 8.86
CA LEU A 46 4.68 4.84 9.64
C LEU A 46 4.85 5.08 11.15
N TYR A 47 6.08 5.19 11.64
CA TYR A 47 6.38 5.28 13.07
C TYR A 47 6.29 6.68 13.65
N TYR A 48 6.89 7.68 12.99
CA TYR A 48 7.00 9.02 13.57
C TYR A 48 5.65 9.75 13.61
N ASN A 49 5.61 10.82 14.40
CA ASN A 49 4.40 11.62 14.64
C ASN A 49 3.27 10.79 15.24
N ASP A 50 3.55 10.13 16.37
CA ASP A 50 2.57 9.32 17.12
C ASP A 50 2.07 8.08 16.35
N SER A 51 2.83 7.67 15.32
CA SER A 51 2.57 6.52 14.43
C SER A 51 1.22 6.56 13.70
N LEU A 52 1.24 6.26 12.40
CA LEU A 52 0.04 6.36 11.56
C LEU A 52 -1.12 5.49 12.08
N HIS A 53 -0.83 4.28 12.56
CA HIS A 53 -1.85 3.36 13.08
C HIS A 53 -2.70 3.96 14.22
N ASN A 54 -2.13 4.82 15.06
CA ASN A 54 -2.85 5.44 16.17
C ASN A 54 -3.84 6.51 15.68
N HIS A 55 -3.43 7.33 14.71
CA HIS A 55 -4.31 8.34 14.12
C HIS A 55 -5.46 7.68 13.35
N VAL A 56 -5.16 6.65 12.56
CA VAL A 56 -6.20 5.91 11.83
C VAL A 56 -7.14 5.20 12.80
N ARG A 57 -6.63 4.62 13.88
CA ARG A 57 -7.46 4.04 14.94
C ARG A 57 -8.42 5.07 15.53
N ARG A 58 -7.94 6.24 15.92
CA ARG A 58 -8.78 7.32 16.47
C ARG A 58 -9.87 7.78 15.50
N MET A 59 -9.53 7.91 14.21
CA MET A 59 -10.53 8.24 13.18
C MET A 59 -11.60 7.14 13.05
N ALA A 60 -11.21 5.87 13.16
CA ALA A 60 -12.15 4.76 13.12
C ALA A 60 -13.03 4.73 14.39
N GLU A 61 -12.45 4.96 15.57
CA GLU A 61 -13.16 5.07 16.85
C GLU A 61 -14.19 6.21 16.83
N GLU A 62 -13.83 7.37 16.28
CA GLU A 62 -14.76 8.50 16.13
C GLU A 62 -15.90 8.18 15.15
N LYS A 63 -15.59 7.50 14.04
CA LYS A 63 -16.59 7.18 13.02
C LYS A 63 -17.54 6.05 13.45
N PHE A 64 -17.05 5.10 14.24
CA PHE A 64 -17.74 3.88 14.66
C PHE A 64 -17.55 3.63 16.17
N PRO A 65 -18.08 4.51 17.03
CA PRO A 65 -17.86 4.45 18.47
C PRO A 65 -18.37 3.15 19.10
N GLU A 66 -19.44 2.56 18.56
CA GLU A 66 -20.01 1.29 19.02
C GLU A 66 -19.09 0.09 18.81
N ARG A 67 -18.03 0.25 18.02
CA ARG A 67 -17.04 -0.79 17.68
C ARG A 67 -15.65 -0.52 18.22
N ALA A 68 -15.43 0.60 18.91
CA ALA A 68 -14.12 1.04 19.38
C ALA A 68 -13.35 -0.06 20.13
N ASP A 69 -14.02 -0.82 21.00
CA ASP A 69 -13.41 -1.89 21.79
C ASP A 69 -12.91 -3.09 20.95
N LEU A 70 -13.48 -3.26 19.75
CA LEU A 70 -13.11 -4.32 18.80
C LEU A 70 -11.81 -4.00 18.07
N PHE A 71 -11.43 -2.73 17.96
CA PHE A 71 -10.30 -2.32 17.17
C PHE A 71 -8.96 -2.82 17.77
N LYS A 72 -8.17 -3.48 16.92
CA LYS A 72 -6.80 -3.94 17.19
C LYS A 72 -5.92 -3.47 16.05
N TYR A 73 -5.48 -2.22 16.15
CA TYR A 73 -4.58 -1.60 15.20
C TYR A 73 -3.17 -1.76 15.74
N LYS A 74 -2.29 -2.40 14.97
CA LYS A 74 -0.91 -2.71 15.37
C LYS A 74 0.07 -2.12 14.37
N SER A 75 1.25 -1.75 14.84
CA SER A 75 2.34 -1.26 13.99
C SER A 75 3.64 -1.99 14.32
N SER A 76 4.32 -2.47 13.29
CA SER A 76 5.65 -3.08 13.36
C SER A 76 6.58 -2.28 12.47
N THR A 77 7.46 -1.49 13.08
CA THR A 77 8.28 -0.52 12.35
C THR A 77 9.75 -0.60 12.71
N ILE A 78 10.61 -0.62 11.69
CA ILE A 78 12.07 -0.56 11.86
C ILE A 78 12.58 0.72 11.17
N GLY A 79 13.28 1.59 11.90
CA GLY A 79 13.76 2.86 11.34
C GLY A 79 14.66 2.65 10.11
N GLY A 80 14.36 3.33 9.01
CA GLY A 80 15.15 3.23 7.76
C GLY A 80 15.11 1.86 7.06
N SER A 81 14.24 0.95 7.48
CA SER A 81 14.18 -0.39 6.88
C SER A 81 13.54 -0.39 5.49
N LYS A 82 14.00 -1.35 4.70
CA LYS A 82 13.30 -1.90 3.55
C LYS A 82 12.28 -2.94 4.01
N LEU A 83 11.28 -3.24 3.19
CA LEU A 83 10.25 -4.21 3.54
C LEU A 83 10.85 -5.61 3.82
N LYS A 84 11.91 -5.99 3.10
CA LYS A 84 12.65 -7.25 3.29
C LYS A 84 13.27 -7.46 4.67
N HIS A 85 13.47 -6.38 5.43
CA HIS A 85 14.02 -6.48 6.78
C HIS A 85 12.96 -6.87 7.82
N HIS A 86 11.69 -6.94 7.43
CA HIS A 86 10.61 -7.40 8.28
C HIS A 86 10.40 -8.91 8.09
N ASP A 87 10.34 -9.63 9.21
CA ASP A 87 9.89 -11.01 9.24
C ASP A 87 8.36 -11.05 9.09
N LEU A 88 7.88 -11.02 7.85
CA LEU A 88 6.45 -10.98 7.57
C LEU A 88 5.73 -12.23 8.05
N ASP A 89 6.33 -13.41 7.95
CA ASP A 89 5.71 -14.65 8.42
C ASP A 89 5.44 -14.59 9.92
N HIS A 90 6.42 -14.13 10.70
CA HIS A 90 6.24 -13.92 12.13
C HIS A 90 5.19 -12.86 12.46
N LEU A 91 5.15 -11.75 11.69
CA LEU A 91 4.23 -10.64 11.93
C LEU A 91 2.78 -10.93 11.51
N LEU A 92 2.59 -11.76 10.48
CA LEU A 92 1.27 -12.15 9.97
C LEU A 92 0.58 -13.17 10.87
N ASP A 93 1.34 -13.97 11.61
CA ASP A 93 0.81 -14.72 12.75
C ASP A 93 0.46 -13.76 13.89
N SER A 94 -0.80 -13.35 13.91
CA SER A 94 -1.31 -12.28 14.77
C SER A 94 -1.08 -12.54 16.26
N GLN A 95 -0.96 -13.82 16.67
CA GLN A 95 -0.74 -14.19 18.06
C GLN A 95 0.65 -13.79 18.55
N ASN A 96 1.66 -13.79 17.66
CA ASN A 96 3.03 -13.37 17.99
C ASN A 96 3.11 -11.90 18.46
N ILE A 97 2.16 -11.07 18.03
CA ILE A 97 2.07 -9.65 18.41
C ILE A 97 0.81 -9.32 19.23
N GLY A 98 0.25 -10.35 19.88
CA GLY A 98 -0.78 -10.22 20.91
C GLY A 98 -2.19 -9.93 20.39
N VAL A 99 -2.50 -10.37 19.17
CA VAL A 99 -3.85 -10.27 18.58
C VAL A 99 -4.43 -11.68 18.37
N LYS A 100 -5.58 -11.96 18.98
CA LYS A 100 -6.17 -13.31 19.05
C LYS A 100 -6.68 -13.87 17.72
N LYS A 101 -7.00 -13.00 16.75
CA LYS A 101 -7.55 -13.37 15.45
C LYS A 101 -6.72 -12.73 14.35
N ASN A 102 -6.63 -13.38 13.20
CA ASN A 102 -5.90 -12.91 12.04
C ASN A 102 -6.26 -11.46 11.67
N PHE A 103 -5.26 -10.75 11.14
CA PHE A 103 -5.46 -9.42 10.56
C PHE A 103 -6.39 -9.49 9.35
N GLU A 104 -7.26 -8.49 9.23
CA GLU A 104 -8.20 -8.35 8.11
C GLU A 104 -7.63 -7.45 7.02
N LEU A 105 -6.70 -6.56 7.39
CA LEU A 105 -5.96 -5.71 6.47
C LEU A 105 -4.52 -5.58 6.95
N VAL A 106 -3.59 -5.67 6.00
CA VAL A 106 -2.16 -5.41 6.22
C VAL A 106 -1.74 -4.28 5.28
N ILE A 107 -1.19 -3.22 5.84
CA ILE A 107 -0.67 -2.06 5.12
C ILE A 107 0.86 -2.16 5.14
N LEU A 108 1.45 -2.30 3.97
CA LEU A 108 2.90 -2.44 3.79
C LEU A 108 3.48 -1.14 3.25
N GLN A 109 4.54 -0.67 3.87
CA GLN A 109 5.28 0.51 3.42
C GLN A 109 6.79 0.19 3.39
N GLY A 110 7.34 0.11 2.18
CA GLY A 110 8.78 -0.05 1.95
C GLY A 110 9.57 1.26 2.02
N GLY A 111 10.89 1.14 1.96
CA GLY A 111 11.82 2.26 1.78
C GLY A 111 11.54 3.04 0.50
N SER A 112 11.83 4.34 0.52
CA SER A 112 11.48 5.28 -0.56
C SER A 112 12.09 4.94 -1.92
N SER A 113 13.23 4.25 -1.96
CA SER A 113 13.88 3.81 -3.20
C SER A 113 13.46 2.42 -3.66
N GLU A 114 12.74 1.63 -2.84
CA GLU A 114 12.35 0.25 -3.20
C GLU A 114 11.45 0.17 -4.44
N PRO A 115 10.47 1.07 -4.67
CA PRO A 115 9.68 1.04 -5.90
C PRO A 115 10.49 1.33 -7.17
N LEU A 116 11.71 1.87 -7.02
CA LEU A 116 12.57 2.29 -8.13
C LEU A 116 13.71 1.28 -8.42
N SER A 117 13.94 0.28 -7.56
CA SER A 117 15.09 -0.63 -7.70
C SER A 117 15.08 -1.40 -9.01
N ASP A 118 13.91 -1.83 -9.45
CA ASP A 118 13.74 -2.56 -10.71
C ASP A 118 14.00 -1.67 -11.94
N LEU A 119 13.73 -0.36 -11.84
CA LEU A 119 13.95 0.61 -12.91
C LEU A 119 15.41 1.04 -13.03
N LEU A 120 16.17 0.99 -11.93
CA LEU A 120 17.57 1.43 -11.87
C LEU A 120 18.57 0.30 -12.13
N GLY A 121 18.09 -0.93 -12.37
CA GLY A 121 18.98 -2.10 -12.48
C GLY A 121 19.66 -2.46 -11.16
N GLU A 122 19.17 -1.91 -10.05
CA GLU A 122 19.60 -2.18 -8.68
C GLU A 122 18.62 -3.15 -8.00
N ALA A 123 17.96 -4.00 -8.79
CA ALA A 123 17.10 -5.05 -8.27
C ALA A 123 17.95 -5.93 -7.35
N ASP A 124 17.51 -6.02 -6.10
CA ASP A 124 18.15 -6.85 -5.10
C ASP A 124 17.98 -8.31 -5.50
N PRO A 125 19.05 -9.03 -5.88
CA PRO A 125 18.95 -10.38 -6.43
C PRO A 125 18.37 -11.39 -5.43
N ASP A 126 18.37 -11.05 -4.13
CA ASP A 126 17.87 -11.91 -3.04
C ASP A 126 16.43 -11.52 -2.61
N TRP A 127 15.81 -10.49 -3.20
CA TRP A 127 14.46 -10.04 -2.85
C TRP A 127 13.38 -10.76 -3.68
N GLU A 128 12.79 -11.81 -3.11
CA GLU A 128 11.60 -12.46 -3.70
C GLU A 128 10.27 -11.73 -3.38
N GLY A 129 10.31 -10.64 -2.61
CA GLY A 129 9.08 -10.02 -2.10
C GLY A 129 8.20 -9.35 -3.17
N THR A 130 8.72 -9.02 -4.35
CA THR A 130 7.86 -8.65 -5.50
C THR A 130 7.01 -9.81 -5.99
N ALA A 131 7.53 -11.05 -5.96
CA ALA A 131 6.76 -12.25 -6.26
C ALA A 131 5.76 -12.57 -5.13
N SER A 132 6.15 -12.38 -3.87
CA SER A 132 5.30 -12.64 -2.70
C SER A 132 4.14 -11.63 -2.56
N ILE A 133 4.37 -10.34 -2.86
CA ILE A 133 3.29 -9.34 -2.96
C ILE A 133 2.39 -9.60 -4.17
N LYS A 134 2.96 -9.96 -5.33
CA LYS A 134 2.14 -10.39 -6.49
C LYS A 134 1.29 -11.61 -6.14
N GLN A 135 1.80 -12.56 -5.37
CA GLN A 135 1.07 -13.74 -4.93
C GLN A 135 -0.02 -13.37 -3.89
N MET A 136 0.26 -12.49 -2.93
CA MET A 136 -0.75 -11.95 -2.00
C MET A 136 -1.88 -11.18 -2.71
N CYS A 137 -1.56 -10.40 -3.75
CA CYS A 137 -2.56 -9.73 -4.58
C CYS A 137 -3.31 -10.67 -5.54
N SER A 138 -2.80 -11.88 -5.79
CA SER A 138 -3.39 -12.87 -6.71
C SER A 138 -4.26 -13.92 -5.99
N TYR A 139 -4.17 -14.03 -4.67
CA TYR A 139 -4.91 -15.04 -3.88
C TYR A 139 -6.31 -14.60 -3.42
N ASN A 140 -6.83 -13.49 -3.94
CA ASN A 140 -8.24 -13.09 -3.80
C ASN A 140 -8.86 -12.83 -5.16
#